data_AF-A0A8T3PIA8-F1
#
_entry.id   AF-A0A8T3PIA8-F1
#
_cell.length_a   1.000
_cell.length_b   1.000
_cell.length_c   1.000
_cell.angle_alpha   90.00
_cell.angle_beta   90.00
_cell.angle_gamma   90.00
#
_symmetry.space_group_name_H-M   'P 1'
#
loop_
_entity.id
_entity.type
_entity.pdbx_description
1 polymer ?
#
loop_
_entity_poly.entity_id
_entity_poly.type
_entity_poly.pdbx_seq_one_letter_code
_entity_poly.pdbx_strand_id
1 'polypeptide(L)'
;WTPPHFWALSLRLARDYEAAGVPMLPVTHGVPETTRQIGLYSVLMVALTLVFFAVAHMGLIYLAGALLLGGLFLAQALAMWREGTDARAIRLYRYSITYLSALFALVIVDVLIPFG
;
A
#
# COMPACT_ATOMS: atom_id res chain seq x y z
N TRP A 1 3.58 4.39 0.84
CA TRP A 1 3.27 3.66 -0.41
C TRP A 1 4.46 2.87 -0.93
N THR A 2 5.63 3.50 -1.14
CA THR A 2 6.80 2.84 -1.75
C THR A 2 7.20 1.53 -1.07
N PRO A 3 7.33 1.43 0.27
CA PRO A 3 7.70 0.16 0.90
C PRO A 3 6.70 -0.98 0.63
N PRO A 4 5.40 -0.87 0.95
CA PRO A 4 4.46 -1.97 0.69
C PRO A 4 4.27 -2.28 -0.79
N HIS A 5 4.35 -1.28 -1.68
CA HIS A 5 4.29 -1.46 -3.13
C HIS A 5 5.51 -2.23 -3.67
N PHE A 6 6.70 -1.71 -3.39
CA PHE A 6 7.95 -2.24 -3.93
C PHE A 6 8.27 -3.61 -3.33
N TRP A 7 8.04 -3.80 -2.03
CA TRP A 7 8.29 -5.09 -1.41
C TRP A 7 7.32 -6.17 -1.90
N ALA A 8 6.06 -5.83 -2.20
CA ALA A 8 5.14 -6.76 -2.85
C ALA A 8 5.64 -7.22 -4.22
N LEU A 9 6.22 -6.32 -5.03
CA LEU A 9 6.87 -6.71 -6.29
C LEU A 9 8.11 -7.58 -6.03
N SER A 10 8.93 -7.19 -5.05
CA SER A 10 10.17 -7.89 -4.73
C SER A 10 9.97 -9.32 -4.25
N LEU A 11 8.83 -9.61 -3.61
CA LEU A 11 8.48 -10.96 -3.20
C LEU A 11 8.31 -11.89 -4.39
N ARG A 12 7.65 -11.42 -5.45
CA ARG A 12 7.49 -12.19 -6.69
C ARG A 12 8.81 -12.38 -7.43
N LEU A 13 9.66 -11.36 -7.42
CA LEU A 13 10.94 -11.36 -8.14
C LEU A 13 12.12 -11.80 -7.26
N ALA A 14 11.85 -12.42 -6.10
CA ALA A 14 12.87 -12.71 -5.11
C ALA A 14 14.00 -13.59 -5.68
N ARG A 15 13.64 -14.60 -6.50
CA ARG A 15 14.62 -15.48 -7.17
C ARG A 15 15.48 -14.76 -8.19
N ASP A 16 14.88 -13.85 -8.96
CA ASP A 16 15.60 -13.07 -9.96
C ASP A 16 16.58 -12.10 -9.28
N TYR A 17 16.16 -11.49 -8.16
CA TYR A 17 17.03 -10.63 -7.35
C TYR A 17 18.16 -11.42 -6.69
N GLU A 18 17.89 -12.60 -6.16
CA GLU A 18 18.91 -13.48 -5.60
C GLU A 18 19.94 -13.91 -6.67
N ALA A 19 19.48 -14.33 -7.84
CA ALA A 19 20.36 -14.70 -8.96
C ALA A 19 21.21 -13.52 -9.47
N ALA A 20 20.68 -12.30 -9.41
CA ALA A 20 21.39 -11.08 -9.76
C ALA A 20 22.27 -10.51 -8.63
N GLY A 21 22.30 -11.15 -7.45
CA GLY A 21 23.07 -10.67 -6.29
C GLY A 21 22.54 -9.36 -5.68
N VAL A 22 21.27 -9.03 -5.90
CA VAL A 22 20.65 -7.79 -5.43
C VAL A 22 20.02 -8.01 -4.05
N PRO A 23 20.47 -7.30 -3.00
CA PRO A 23 20.06 -7.55 -1.62
C PRO A 23 18.69 -6.92 -1.30
N MET A 24 17.63 -7.45 -1.91
CA MET A 24 16.26 -7.05 -1.59
C MET A 24 15.81 -7.63 -0.24
N LEU A 25 14.83 -7.00 0.40
CA LEU A 25 14.30 -7.45 1.71
C LEU A 25 13.90 -8.93 1.74
N PRO A 26 13.19 -9.50 0.73
CA PRO A 26 12.87 -10.93 0.73
C PRO A 26 14.10 -11.84 0.54
N VAL A 27 15.18 -11.35 -0.08
CA VAL A 27 16.42 -12.11 -0.27
C VAL A 27 17.23 -12.14 1.03
N THR A 28 17.27 -11.02 1.75
CA THR A 28 18.10 -10.86 2.95
C THR A 28 17.41 -11.29 4.24
N HIS A 29 16.08 -11.09 4.34
CA HIS A 29 15.29 -11.33 5.56
C HIS A 29 14.14 -12.32 5.35
N GLY A 30 13.97 -12.83 4.14
CA GLY A 30 12.96 -13.83 3.81
C GLY A 30 11.53 -13.28 3.64
N VAL A 31 10.65 -14.16 3.19
CA VAL A 31 9.22 -13.86 2.96
C VAL A 31 8.50 -13.43 4.24
N PRO A 32 8.64 -14.11 5.40
CA PRO A 32 7.85 -13.77 6.60
C PRO A 32 8.10 -12.35 7.12
N GLU A 33 9.36 -11.89 7.15
CA GLU A 33 9.67 -10.54 7.60
C GLU A 33 9.24 -9.50 6.56
N THR A 34 9.44 -9.79 5.28
CA THR A 34 9.01 -8.88 4.21
C THR A 34 7.50 -8.65 4.24
N THR A 35 6.68 -9.69 4.41
CA THR A 35 5.23 -9.54 4.47
C THR A 35 4.75 -8.87 5.75
N ARG A 36 5.43 -9.09 6.88
CA ARG A 36 5.21 -8.36 8.12
C ARG A 36 5.49 -6.86 7.94
N GLN A 37 6.61 -6.50 7.33
CA GLN A 37 6.98 -5.11 7.05
C GLN A 37 5.98 -4.45 6.09
N ILE A 38 5.55 -5.16 5.03
CA ILE A 38 4.45 -4.70 4.17
C ILE A 38 3.22 -4.34 5.01
N GLY A 39 2.80 -5.21 5.94
CA GLY A 39 1.66 -4.95 6.83
C GLY A 39 1.84 -3.69 7.69
N LEU A 40 2.97 -3.58 8.40
CA LEU A 40 3.26 -2.45 9.30
C LEU A 40 3.29 -1.11 8.54
N TYR A 41 4.02 -1.05 7.42
CA TYR A 41 4.09 0.16 6.61
C TYR A 41 2.78 0.48 5.90
N SER A 42 1.91 -0.50 5.65
CA SER A 42 0.56 -0.26 5.13
C SER A 42 -0.31 0.43 6.18
N VAL A 43 -0.25 0.00 7.44
CA VAL A 43 -0.97 0.64 8.56
C VAL A 43 -0.51 2.09 8.72
N LEU A 44 0.80 2.31 8.77
CA LEU A 44 1.37 3.66 8.88
C LEU A 44 0.97 4.54 7.70
N MET A 45 1.02 4.01 6.48
CA MET A 45 0.60 4.73 5.29
C MET A 45 -0.87 5.13 5.36
N VAL A 46 -1.77 4.21 5.68
CA VAL A 46 -3.21 4.52 5.76
C VAL A 46 -3.48 5.53 6.87
N ALA A 47 -2.85 5.39 8.04
CA ALA A 47 -2.95 6.38 9.12
C ALA A 47 -2.55 7.78 8.64
N LEU A 48 -1.43 7.91 7.92
CA LEU A 48 -0.98 9.20 7.37
C LEU A 48 -1.98 9.78 6.35
N THR A 49 -2.60 8.95 5.51
CA THR A 49 -3.64 9.44 4.59
C THR A 49 -4.88 9.95 5.32
N LEU A 50 -5.23 9.38 6.46
CA LEU A 50 -6.33 9.89 7.29
C LEU A 50 -5.94 11.18 8.03
N VAL A 51 -4.67 11.34 8.41
CA VAL A 51 -4.16 12.58 9.01
C VAL A 51 -4.29 13.77 8.04
N PHE A 52 -4.17 13.54 6.73
CA PHE A 52 -4.36 14.60 5.73
C PHE A 52 -5.75 15.22 5.74
N PHE A 53 -6.79 14.47 6.13
CA PHE A 53 -8.11 15.04 6.35
C PHE A 53 -8.08 16.19 7.38
N ALA A 54 -7.41 15.97 8.50
CA ALA A 54 -7.33 16.97 9.57
C ALA A 54 -6.35 18.12 9.26
N VAL A 55 -5.17 17.81 8.72
CA VAL A 55 -4.08 18.79 8.56
C VAL A 55 -4.22 19.63 7.30
N ALA A 56 -4.78 19.05 6.22
CA ALA A 56 -4.96 19.75 4.94
C ALA A 56 -6.41 20.22 4.74
N HIS A 57 -7.27 20.10 5.75
CA HIS A 57 -8.69 20.50 5.73
C HIS A 57 -9.47 19.90 4.55
N MET A 58 -9.20 18.63 4.24
CA MET A 58 -9.93 17.93 3.17
C MET A 58 -11.38 17.68 3.61
N GLY A 59 -12.29 17.60 2.64
CA GLY A 59 -13.71 17.36 2.83
C GLY A 59 -14.07 15.90 3.10
N LEU A 60 -15.37 15.67 3.28
CA LEU A 60 -15.93 14.35 3.58
C LEU A 60 -15.79 13.36 2.41
N ILE A 61 -15.70 13.86 1.17
CA ILE A 61 -15.47 13.02 -0.01
C ILE A 61 -14.10 12.36 0.07
N TYR A 62 -13.06 13.15 0.38
CA TYR A 62 -11.72 12.63 0.62
C TYR A 62 -11.71 11.61 1.77
N LEU A 63 -12.31 11.96 2.93
CA LEU A 63 -12.30 11.09 4.10
C LEU A 63 -12.95 9.72 3.82
N ALA A 64 -14.14 9.72 3.22
CA ALA A 64 -14.86 8.48 2.90
C ALA A 64 -14.08 7.62 1.90
N GLY A 65 -13.52 8.25 0.87
CA GLY A 65 -12.70 7.56 -0.12
C GLY A 65 -11.40 7.01 0.46
N ALA A 66 -10.70 7.79 1.30
CA ALA A 66 -9.48 7.37 1.97
C ALA A 66 -9.72 6.20 2.94
N LEU A 67 -10.84 6.19 3.67
CA LEU A 67 -11.24 5.07 4.53
C LEU A 67 -11.53 3.80 3.74
N LEU A 68 -12.30 3.91 2.64
CA LEU A 68 -12.64 2.76 1.80
C LEU A 68 -11.39 2.16 1.13
N LEU A 69 -10.59 3.01 0.48
CA LEU A 69 -9.35 2.60 -0.19
C LEU A 69 -8.35 2.06 0.82
N GLY A 70 -8.20 2.73 1.97
CA GLY A 70 -7.28 2.32 3.04
C GLY A 70 -7.67 0.99 3.65
N GLY A 71 -8.96 0.80 3.97
CA GLY A 71 -9.48 -0.45 4.50
C GLY A 71 -9.24 -1.64 3.56
N LEU A 72 -9.49 -1.46 2.26
CA LEU A 72 -9.22 -2.51 1.28
C LEU A 72 -7.72 -2.78 1.11
N PHE A 73 -6.87 -1.75 1.17
CA PHE A 73 -5.41 -1.92 1.17
C PHE A 73 -4.95 -2.78 2.35
N LEU A 74 -5.42 -2.45 3.57
CA LEU A 74 -5.08 -3.18 4.79
C LEU A 74 -5.57 -4.62 4.76
N ALA A 75 -6.77 -4.86 4.22
CA ALA A 75 -7.27 -6.22 4.02
C ALA A 75 -6.37 -7.04 3.09
N GLN A 76 -5.87 -6.44 2.01
CA GLN A 76 -4.93 -7.12 1.11
C GLN A 76 -3.55 -7.32 1.73
N ALA A 77 -3.03 -6.35 2.49
CA ALA A 77 -1.77 -6.47 3.21
C ALA A 77 -1.84 -7.56 4.28
N LEU A 78 -2.95 -7.66 5.02
CA LEU A 78 -3.19 -8.72 6.00
C LEU A 78 -3.28 -10.10 5.33
N ALA A 79 -3.98 -10.21 4.20
CA ALA A 79 -4.02 -11.45 3.44
C ALA A 79 -2.63 -11.85 2.91
N MET A 80 -1.82 -10.88 2.48
CA MET A 80 -0.42 -11.11 2.09
C MET A 80 0.43 -11.59 3.26
N TRP A 81 0.24 -11.01 4.45
CA TRP A 81 0.98 -11.41 5.65
C TRP A 81 0.62 -12.83 6.11
N ARG A 82 -0.64 -13.24 6.00
CA ARG A 82 -1.08 -14.59 6.40
C ARG A 82 -0.66 -15.69 5.43
N GLU A 83 -0.73 -15.43 4.13
CA GLU A 83 -0.55 -16.48 3.12
C GLU A 83 0.81 -16.41 2.40
N GLY A 84 1.40 -15.23 2.25
CA GLY A 84 2.74 -15.06 1.67
C GLY A 84 2.91 -15.51 0.22
N THR A 85 1.83 -15.66 -0.57
CA THR A 85 1.91 -16.22 -1.93
C THR A 85 2.16 -15.17 -3.01
N ASP A 86 2.75 -15.58 -4.14
CA ASP A 86 2.97 -14.72 -5.32
C ASP A 86 1.68 -14.09 -5.85
N ALA A 87 0.57 -14.84 -5.80
CA ALA A 87 -0.75 -14.35 -6.20
C ALA A 87 -1.22 -13.19 -5.31
N ARG A 88 -1.01 -13.31 -3.98
CA ARG A 88 -1.29 -12.22 -3.04
C ARG A 88 -0.35 -11.03 -3.28
N ALA A 89 0.92 -11.28 -3.58
CA ALA A 89 1.93 -10.26 -3.85
C ALA A 89 1.58 -9.40 -5.09
N ILE A 90 1.25 -10.03 -6.23
CA ILE A 90 0.82 -9.33 -7.45
C ILE A 90 -0.46 -8.53 -7.19
N ARG A 91 -1.43 -9.12 -6.49
CA ARG A 91 -2.70 -8.44 -6.27
C ARG A 91 -2.51 -7.19 -5.41
N LEU A 92 -1.71 -7.28 -4.35
CA LEU A 92 -1.35 -6.13 -3.52
C LEU A 92 -0.56 -5.08 -4.30
N TYR A 93 0.41 -5.50 -5.11
CA TYR A 93 1.16 -4.61 -5.99
C TYR A 93 0.24 -3.83 -6.95
N ARG A 94 -0.66 -4.52 -7.66
CA ARG A 94 -1.61 -3.86 -8.57
C ARG A 94 -2.55 -2.93 -7.84
N TYR A 95 -3.13 -3.41 -6.73
CA TYR A 95 -4.03 -2.61 -5.92
C TYR A 95 -3.34 -1.38 -5.37
N SER A 96 -2.06 -1.46 -5.02
CA SER A 96 -1.34 -0.30 -4.51
C SER A 96 -1.22 0.84 -5.53
N ILE A 97 -1.11 0.52 -6.82
CA ILE A 97 -1.11 1.54 -7.89
C ILE A 97 -2.50 2.18 -7.97
N THR A 98 -3.55 1.35 -8.01
CA THR A 98 -4.95 1.83 -8.02
C THR A 98 -5.25 2.70 -6.79
N TYR A 99 -4.80 2.27 -5.61
CA TYR A 99 -4.93 3.00 -4.36
C TYR A 99 -4.33 4.40 -4.47
N LEU A 100 -3.07 4.51 -4.92
CA LEU A 100 -2.39 5.80 -5.01
C LEU A 100 -3.06 6.71 -6.05
N SER A 101 -3.38 6.17 -7.23
CA SER A 101 -4.05 6.93 -8.29
C SER A 101 -5.43 7.43 -7.86
N ALA A 102 -6.23 6.57 -7.21
CA ALA A 102 -7.55 6.93 -6.72
C ALA A 102 -7.48 7.93 -5.57
N LEU A 103 -6.51 7.80 -4.67
CA LEU A 103 -6.31 8.75 -3.58
C LEU A 103 -5.96 10.15 -4.12
N PHE A 104 -5.10 10.25 -5.13
CA PHE A 104 -4.83 11.54 -5.77
C PHE A 104 -6.04 12.09 -6.53
N ALA A 105 -6.82 11.25 -7.20
CA ALA A 105 -8.05 11.68 -7.83
C ALA A 105 -9.05 12.24 -6.80
N LEU A 106 -9.16 11.62 -5.62
CA LEU A 106 -9.98 12.14 -4.53
C LEU A 106 -9.50 13.50 -4.03
N VAL A 107 -8.19 13.69 -3.85
CA VAL A 107 -7.62 15.01 -3.50
C VAL A 107 -7.99 16.07 -4.54
N ILE A 108 -7.86 15.74 -5.83
CA ILE A 108 -8.21 16.67 -6.92
C ILE A 108 -9.70 17.02 -6.89
N VAL A 109 -10.57 16.02 -6.77
CA VAL A 109 -12.03 16.22 -6.73
C VAL A 109 -12.43 17.07 -5.53
N ASP A 110 -11.86 16.80 -4.36
CA ASP A 110 -12.17 17.49 -3.12
C ASP A 110 -11.72 18.96 -3.15
N VAL A 111 -10.55 19.25 -3.76
CA VAL A 111 -10.06 20.63 -3.97
C VAL A 111 -10.87 21.38 -5.02
N LEU A 112 -11.29 20.71 -6.11
CA LEU A 112 -12.05 21.35 -7.20
C LEU A 112 -13.52 21.55 -6.88
N ILE A 113 -14.08 20.69 -6.03
CA ILE A 113 -15.46 20.76 -5.59
C ILE A 113 -15.45 20.87 -4.07
N PRO A 114 -15.30 22.09 -3.52
CA PRO A 114 -15.36 22.29 -2.08
C PRO A 114 -16.77 21.93 -1.60
N PHE A 115 -16.92 20.71 -1.08
CA PHE A 115 -18.07 20.36 -0.27
C PHE A 115 -17.70 20.67 1.18
N GLY A 116 -17.63 21.97 1.48
CA GLY A 116 -17.24 22.55 2.76
C GLY A 116 -17.58 24.02 2.81
#